data_AF-A0A7Y2TZF7-F1
#
_entry.id   AF-A0A7Y2TZF7-F1
#
_cell.length_a   1.000
_cell.length_b   1.000
_cell.length_c   1.000
_cell.angle_alpha   90.00
_cell.angle_beta   90.00
_cell.angle_gamma   90.00
#
_symmetry.space_group_name_H-M   'P 1'
#
loop_
_entity.id
_entity.type
_entity.pdbx_description
1 polymer ?
#
loop_
_entity_poly.entity_id
_entity_poly.type
_entity_poly.pdbx_seq_one_letter_code
_entity_poly.pdbx_strand_id
1 'polypeptide(L)' 'ARRAFAVLEKAADKLSEHIPEDKRPPKQMVSAHIWAMSHGVVELFARGSPGTKSPFPPEDLLESGIGIYLRGLGLIPPDS' A
#
# COMPACT_ATOMS: atom_id res chain seq x y z
N ALA A 1 6.95 2.46 -15.98
CA ALA A 1 5.64 2.63 -15.32
C ALA A 1 4.67 1.47 -15.63
N ARG A 2 4.18 1.29 -16.86
CA ARG A 2 3.12 0.32 -17.19
C ARG A 2 3.38 -1.14 -16.78
N ARG A 3 4.62 -1.62 -16.92
CA ARG A 3 5.02 -2.98 -16.46
C ARG A 3 4.93 -3.15 -14.94
N ALA A 4 5.32 -2.13 -14.17
CA ALA A 4 5.27 -2.19 -12.70
C ALA A 4 3.81 -2.19 -12.20
N PHE A 5 2.96 -1.34 -12.78
CA PHE A 5 1.53 -1.34 -12.48
C PHE A 5 0.85 -2.66 -12.82
N ALA A 6 1.23 -3.33 -13.91
CA ALA A 6 0.68 -4.64 -14.24
C ALA A 6 0.97 -5.71 -13.17
N VAL A 7 2.12 -5.62 -12.48
CA VAL A 7 2.44 -6.52 -11.36
C VAL A 7 1.54 -6.22 -10.16
N LEU A 8 1.36 -4.94 -9.82
CA LEU A 8 0.48 -4.52 -8.73
C LEU A 8 -0.98 -4.92 -8.99
N GLU A 9 -1.48 -4.69 -10.20
CA GLU A 9 -2.84 -5.04 -10.58
C GLU A 9 -3.07 -6.56 -10.52
N LYS A 10 -2.10 -7.36 -10.97
CA LYS A 10 -2.17 -8.82 -10.88
C LYS A 10 -2.18 -9.30 -9.43
N ALA A 11 -1.38 -8.69 -8.56
CA ALA A 11 -1.38 -9.00 -7.13
C ALA A 11 -2.72 -8.60 -6.48
N ALA A 12 -3.23 -7.41 -6.80
CA ALA A 12 -4.50 -6.91 -6.29
C ALA A 12 -5.68 -7.79 -6.72
N ASP A 13 -5.71 -8.28 -7.96
CA ASP A 13 -6.71 -9.24 -8.44
C ASP A 13 -6.73 -10.50 -7.56
N LYS A 14 -5.56 -11.12 -7.40
CA LYS A 14 -5.42 -12.36 -6.62
C LYS A 14 -5.76 -12.17 -5.14
N LEU A 15 -5.36 -11.04 -4.55
CA LEU A 15 -5.71 -10.73 -3.17
C LEU A 15 -7.23 -10.56 -3.04
N SER A 16 -7.86 -9.84 -3.98
CA SER A 16 -9.30 -9.57 -3.97
C SER A 16 -10.17 -10.83 -4.07
N GLU A 17 -9.65 -11.95 -4.58
CA GLU A 17 -10.35 -13.25 -4.56
C GLU A 17 -10.78 -13.67 -3.14
N HIS A 18 -10.05 -13.24 -2.11
CA HIS A 18 -10.34 -13.52 -0.70
C HIS A 18 -11.38 -12.56 -0.08
N ILE A 19 -11.84 -11.57 -0.84
CA ILE A 19 -12.86 -10.59 -0.44
C ILE A 19 -14.20 -10.99 -1.10
N PRO A 20 -15.34 -10.87 -0.40
CA PRO A 20 -16.67 -11.03 -1.00
C PRO A 20 -16.84 -10.17 -2.26
N GLU A 21 -17.46 -10.72 -3.32
CA GLU A 21 -17.53 -10.07 -4.64
C GLU A 21 -18.13 -8.65 -4.61
N ASP A 22 -19.14 -8.45 -3.77
CA ASP A 22 -19.84 -7.17 -3.56
C ASP A 22 -18.97 -6.10 -2.87
N LYS A 23 -17.84 -6.49 -2.29
CA LYS A 23 -16.93 -5.63 -1.52
C LYS A 23 -15.55 -5.48 -2.15
N ARG A 24 -15.29 -6.14 -3.29
CA ARG A 24 -13.99 -6.11 -3.96
C ARG A 24 -13.71 -4.70 -4.49
N PRO A 25 -12.61 -4.04 -4.06
CA PRO A 25 -12.20 -2.79 -4.68
C PRO A 25 -11.68 -3.04 -6.10
N PRO A 26 -11.78 -2.07 -7.03
CA PRO A 26 -11.12 -2.17 -8.33
C PRO A 26 -9.60 -2.33 -8.16
N LYS A 27 -8.97 -3.27 -8.88
CA LYS A 27 -7.52 -3.54 -8.77
C LYS A 27 -6.63 -2.33 -9.10
N GLN A 28 -7.10 -1.46 -10.00
CA GLN A 28 -6.41 -0.21 -10.33
C GLN A 28 -6.39 0.74 -9.14
N MET A 29 -7.46 0.76 -8.34
CA MET A 29 -7.55 1.58 -7.13
C MET A 29 -6.57 1.09 -6.06
N VAL A 30 -6.53 -0.23 -5.82
CA VAL A 30 -5.54 -0.84 -4.90
C VAL A 30 -4.12 -0.51 -5.33
N SER A 31 -3.81 -0.65 -6.63
CA SER A 31 -2.49 -0.36 -7.19
C SER A 31 -2.11 1.12 -7.03
N ALA A 32 -3.08 2.03 -7.22
CA ALA A 32 -2.87 3.46 -7.05
C ALA A 32 -2.62 3.83 -5.58
N HIS A 33 -3.30 3.21 -4.61
CA HIS A 33 -3.04 3.43 -3.19
C HIS A 33 -1.63 2.99 -2.79
N ILE A 34 -1.21 1.79 -3.21
CA ILE A 34 0.14 1.29 -2.94
C ILE A 34 1.18 2.24 -3.56
N TRP A 35 0.97 2.67 -4.81
CA TRP A 35 1.84 3.64 -5.46
C TRP A 35 1.92 4.97 -4.68
N ALA A 36 0.78 5.50 -4.24
CA ALA A 36 0.72 6.74 -3.47
C ALA A 36 1.44 6.62 -2.11
N MET A 37 1.28 5.50 -1.40
CA MET A 37 2.00 5.23 -0.15
C MET A 37 3.51 5.16 -0.37
N SER A 38 3.97 4.39 -1.37
CA SER A 38 5.40 4.31 -1.70
C SER A 38 5.97 5.67 -2.11
N HIS A 39 5.24 6.44 -2.91
CA HIS A 39 5.66 7.78 -3.31
C HIS A 39 5.76 8.72 -2.10
N GLY A 40 4.79 8.69 -1.17
CA GLY A 40 4.82 9.48 0.05
C GLY A 40 6.05 9.20 0.92
N VAL A 41 6.43 7.93 1.07
CA VAL A 41 7.66 7.53 1.79
C VAL A 41 8.90 8.06 1.07
N VAL A 42 8.99 7.93 -0.26
CA VAL A 42 10.14 8.49 -1.00
C VAL A 42 10.24 10.00 -0.81
N GLU A 43 9.14 10.74 -0.88
CA GLU A 43 9.15 12.20 -0.71
C GLU A 43 9.59 12.61 0.69
N LEU A 44 9.15 11.90 1.74
CA LEU A 44 9.54 12.18 3.13
C LEU A 44 11.03 11.96 3.41
N PHE A 45 11.65 10.95 2.79
CA PHE A 45 13.01 10.52 3.13
C PHE A 45 14.07 10.89 2.09
N ALA A 46 13.75 10.95 0.80
CA ALA A 46 14.73 11.22 -0.25
C ALA A 46 14.94 12.72 -0.52
N ARG A 47 13.90 13.55 -0.28
CA ARG A 47 13.99 15.00 -0.56
C ARG A 47 14.32 15.86 0.64
N GLY A 48 14.39 15.28 1.84
CA GLY A 48 14.99 15.90 3.03
C GLY A 48 14.40 17.26 3.42
N SER A 49 13.09 17.45 3.28
CA SER A 49 12.44 18.71 3.68
C SER A 49 12.77 19.04 5.15
N PRO A 50 13.27 20.26 5.47
CA PRO A 50 13.60 20.63 6.84
C PRO A 50 12.38 20.45 7.76
N GLY A 51 12.51 19.63 8.79
CA GLY A 51 11.44 19.35 9.76
C GLY A 51 10.57 18.12 9.50
N THR A 52 10.78 17.37 8.41
CA THR A 52 9.99 16.15 8.09
C THR A 52 10.71 14.84 8.38
N LYS A 53 11.74 14.83 9.22
CA LYS A 53 12.41 13.58 9.62
C LYS A 53 11.44 12.78 10.49
N SER A 54 10.78 11.81 9.87
CA SER A 54 10.03 10.77 10.56
C SER A 54 10.91 10.13 11.64
N PRO A 55 10.39 9.88 12.85
CA PRO A 55 11.11 9.12 13.88
C PRO A 55 11.22 7.63 13.53
N PHE A 56 10.48 7.17 12.52
CA PHE A 56 10.45 5.78 12.05
C PHE A 56 11.28 5.61 10.78
N PRO A 57 11.93 4.45 10.58
CA PRO A 57 12.51 4.06 9.30
C PRO A 57 11.49 4.06 8.15
N PRO A 58 11.91 4.30 6.90
CA PRO A 58 11.01 4.30 5.75
C PRO A 58 10.37 2.93 5.49
N GLU A 59 11.09 1.84 5.75
CA GLU A 59 10.60 0.47 5.65
C GLU A 59 9.45 0.20 6.62
N ASP A 60 9.60 0.58 7.89
CA ASP A 60 8.58 0.39 8.93
C ASP A 60 7.31 1.18 8.61
N LEU A 61 7.45 2.41 8.08
CA LEU A 61 6.29 3.22 7.67
C LEU A 61 5.53 2.59 6.51
N LEU A 62 6.26 2.11 5.50
CA LEU A 62 5.62 1.49 4.35
C LEU A 62 4.97 0.16 4.75
N GLU A 63 5.68 -0.69 5.49
CA GLU A 63 5.18 -1.99 5.94
C GLU A 63 3.93 -1.84 6.82
N SER A 64 3.99 -0.94 7.81
CA SER A 64 2.84 -0.64 8.68
C SER A 64 1.66 -0.08 7.89
N GLY A 65 1.91 0.85 6.96
CA GLY A 65 0.86 1.42 6.10
C GLY A 65 0.17 0.37 5.22
N ILE A 66 0.94 -0.53 4.61
CA ILE A 66 0.41 -1.65 3.85
C ILE A 66 -0.37 -2.61 4.76
N GLY A 67 0.17 -2.94 5.94
CA GLY A 67 -0.49 -3.80 6.91
C GLY A 67 -1.85 -3.27 7.37
N ILE A 68 -1.95 -1.97 7.68
CA ILE A 68 -3.21 -1.32 8.04
C ILE A 68 -4.21 -1.37 6.87
N TYR A 69 -3.74 -1.09 5.66
CA TYR A 69 -4.58 -1.11 4.47
C TYR A 69 -5.14 -2.51 4.19
N LEU A 70 -4.30 -3.55 4.25
CA LEU A 70 -4.71 -4.94 4.04
C LEU A 70 -5.65 -5.45 5.14
N ARG A 71 -5.47 -5.04 6.40
CA ARG A 71 -6.42 -5.31 7.50
C ARG A 71 -7.76 -4.64 7.25
N GLY A 72 -7.75 -3.39 6.79
CA GLY A 72 -8.98 -2.68 6.41
C GLY A 72 -9.76 -3.37 5.29
N LEU A 73 -9.07 -4.08 4.39
CA LEU A 73 -9.68 -4.93 3.37
C LEU A 73 -10.08 -6.33 3.86
N GLY A 74 -9.75 -6.69 5.11
CA GLY A 74 -10.01 -8.02 5.68
C GLY A 74 -9.10 -9.12 5.14
N LEU A 75 -7.98 -8.76 4.51
CA LEU A 75 -7.06 -9.73 3.88
C LEU A 75 -6.06 -10.35 4.85
N ILE A 76 -5.80 -9.69 5.98
CA ILE A 76 -4.94 -10.20 7.05
C ILE A 76 -5.63 -9.97 8.40
N PRO A 77 -5.38 -10.83 9.41
CA PRO A 77 -5.99 -10.68 10.73
C PRO A 77 -5.59 -9.36 11.42
N PRO A 78 -6.41 -8.87 12.36
CA PRO A 78 -6.03 -7.75 13.20
C PRO A 78 -4.79 -8.08 14.05
N ASP A 79 -4.01 -7.05 14.41
CA ASP A 79 -2.90 -7.21 15.35
C ASP A 79 -3.44 -7.74 16.68
N SER A 80 -2.71 -8.68 17.29
CA SER A 80 -3.04 -9.27 18.60
C SER A 80 -2.73 -8.34 19.76
#